data_AF-A0A8J7DL23-F1
#
_entry.id   AF-A0A8J7DL23-F1
#
_cell.length_a   1.000
_cell.length_b   1.000
_cell.length_c   1.000
_cell.angle_alpha   90.00
_cell.angle_beta   90.00
_cell.angle_gamma   90.00
#
_symmetry.space_group_name_H-M   'P 1'
#
loop_
_entity.id
_entity.type
_entity.pdbx_description
1 polymer ?
#
loop_
_entity_poly.entity_id
_entity_poly.type
_entity_poly.pdbx_seq_one_letter_code
_entity_poly.pdbx_strand_id
1 'polypeptide(L)'
;MNYLDRTLYAMQDFHGKWESAEQSSRAMALLWNFHPFCRKTRTAMDGCLCPFEQLNGFRYHDNWVRNLLIASSLNGRRPLPRKADTK
;
A
#
# COMPACT_ATOMS: atom_id res chain seq x y z
N MET A 1 0.47 17.47 -14.63
CA MET A 1 1.10 16.15 -14.38
C MET A 1 0.28 15.39 -13.36
N ASN A 2 -0.08 14.15 -13.67
CA ASN A 2 -0.74 13.25 -12.72
C ASN A 2 0.24 12.84 -11.59
N TYR A 3 -0.27 12.47 -10.42
CA TYR A 3 0.56 12.09 -9.25
C TYR A 3 1.56 10.97 -9.57
N LEU A 4 1.10 9.96 -10.32
CA LEU A 4 1.91 8.83 -10.81
C LEU A 4 3.09 9.30 -11.66
N ASP A 5 2.83 10.21 -12.61
CA ASP A 5 3.82 10.72 -13.55
C ASP A 5 4.93 11.50 -12.83
N ARG A 6 4.56 12.35 -11.86
CA ARG A 6 5.52 13.06 -11.01
C ARG A 6 6.36 12.11 -10.16
N THR A 7 5.75 11.05 -9.64
CA THR A 7 6.44 10.05 -8.83
C THR A 7 7.43 9.26 -9.69
N LEU A 8 7.03 8.87 -10.90
CA LEU A 8 7.86 8.17 -11.87
C LEU A 8 9.08 9.01 -12.31
N TYR A 9 8.84 10.28 -12.63
CA TYR A 9 9.90 11.23 -12.95
C TYR A 9 10.90 11.39 -11.79
N ALA A 10 10.41 11.48 -10.55
CA ALA A 10 11.27 11.55 -9.36
C ALA A 10 12.09 10.27 -9.13
N MET A 11 11.60 9.12 -9.59
CA MET A 11 12.31 7.84 -9.61
C MET A 11 13.25 7.68 -10.82
N GLN A 12 13.40 8.73 -11.65
CA GLN A 12 14.14 8.69 -12.92
C GLN A 12 13.67 7.54 -13.81
N ASP A 13 12.35 7.32 -13.90
CA ASP A 13 11.75 6.26 -14.73
C ASP A 13 12.33 4.86 -14.44
N PHE A 14 12.55 4.56 -13.16
CA PHE A 14 13.17 3.32 -12.66
C PHE A 14 14.65 3.14 -12.98
N HIS A 15 15.36 4.23 -13.28
CA HIS A 15 16.81 4.18 -13.48
C HIS A 15 17.53 3.67 -12.22
N GLY A 16 18.51 2.78 -12.40
CA GLY A 16 19.31 2.20 -11.33
C GLY A 16 19.10 0.70 -11.17
N LYS A 17 18.86 0.24 -9.94
CA LYS A 17 18.73 -1.19 -9.59
C LYS A 17 17.27 -1.64 -9.58
N TRP A 18 17.01 -2.86 -10.04
CA TRP A 18 15.70 -3.52 -9.98
C TRP A 18 15.08 -3.52 -8.58
N GLU A 19 15.89 -3.78 -7.55
CA GLU A 19 15.43 -3.76 -6.16
C GLU A 19 14.86 -2.40 -5.74
N SER A 20 15.48 -1.31 -6.20
CA SER A 20 15.01 0.05 -5.93
C SER A 20 13.72 0.35 -6.69
N ALA A 21 13.62 -0.10 -7.94
CA ALA A 21 12.41 0.04 -8.74
C ALA A 21 11.23 -0.72 -8.13
N GLU A 22 11.46 -1.95 -7.65
CA GLU A 22 10.47 -2.75 -6.95
C GLU A 22 10.01 -2.05 -5.67
N GLN A 23 10.96 -1.62 -4.82
CA GLN A 23 10.64 -1.00 -3.54
C GLN A 23 9.84 0.29 -3.72
N SER A 24 10.21 1.13 -4.68
CA SER A 24 9.48 2.36 -4.97
C SER A 24 8.10 2.10 -5.58
N SER A 25 7.97 1.12 -6.47
CA SER A 25 6.67 0.69 -7.02
C SER A 25 5.74 0.18 -5.92
N ARG A 26 6.26 -0.63 -5.00
CA ARG A 26 5.52 -1.13 -3.83
C ARG A 26 5.11 0.01 -2.91
N ALA A 27 6.01 0.95 -2.63
CA ALA A 27 5.68 2.11 -1.80
C ALA A 27 4.55 2.94 -2.42
N MET A 28 4.61 3.18 -3.74
CA MET A 28 3.57 3.89 -4.47
C MET A 28 2.21 3.16 -4.40
N ALA A 29 2.20 1.84 -4.60
CA ALA A 29 0.99 1.03 -4.49
C ALA A 29 0.39 1.05 -3.08
N LEU A 30 1.24 0.97 -2.04
CA LEU A 30 0.80 1.08 -0.65
C LEU A 30 0.18 2.46 -0.37
N LEU A 31 0.87 3.54 -0.77
CA LEU A 31 0.34 4.89 -0.60
C LEU A 31 -1.01 5.03 -1.30
N TRP A 32 -1.14 4.57 -2.53
CA TRP A 32 -2.40 4.65 -3.27
C TRP A 32 -3.54 3.88 -2.58
N ASN A 33 -3.26 2.68 -2.04
CA ASN A 33 -4.27 1.85 -1.39
C ASN A 33 -4.72 2.37 -0.03
N PHE A 34 -3.82 2.99 0.75
CA PHE A 34 -4.13 3.48 2.09
C PHE A 34 -4.44 4.97 2.14
N HIS A 35 -4.15 5.74 1.08
CA HIS A 35 -4.49 7.17 1.05
C HIS A 35 -6.00 7.37 1.17
N PRO A 36 -6.46 8.28 2.05
CA PRO A 36 -7.87 8.47 2.24
C PRO A 36 -8.52 9.10 1.01
N PHE A 37 -9.73 8.65 0.71
CA PHE A 37 -10.57 9.29 -0.29
C PHE A 37 -10.86 10.74 0.09
N CYS A 38 -11.14 11.57 -0.93
CA CYS A 38 -11.62 12.92 -0.68
C CYS A 38 -12.98 12.89 0.03
N ARG A 39 -13.33 13.97 0.74
CA ARG A 39 -14.57 14.04 1.55
C ARG A 39 -15.81 13.66 0.75
N LYS A 40 -15.93 14.13 -0.48
CA LYS A 40 -17.06 13.84 -1.38
C LYS A 40 -17.20 12.33 -1.64
N THR A 41 -16.10 11.66 -1.98
CA THR A 41 -16.09 10.22 -2.22
C THR A 41 -16.39 9.44 -0.95
N ARG A 42 -15.85 9.86 0.20
CA ARG A 42 -16.16 9.22 1.50
C ARG A 42 -17.65 9.31 1.85
N THR A 43 -18.30 10.44 1.57
CA THR A 43 -19.75 10.59 1.75
C THR A 43 -20.54 9.69 0.81
N ALA A 44 -20.10 9.53 -0.45
CA ALA A 44 -20.75 8.66 -1.42
C ALA A 44 -20.53 7.16 -1.17
N MET A 45 -19.49 6.80 -0.42
CA MET A 45 -19.11 5.42 -0.10
C MET A 45 -19.39 5.06 1.36
N ASP A 46 -20.44 5.63 1.96
CA ASP A 46 -20.90 5.33 3.32
C ASP A 46 -19.79 5.38 4.39
N GLY A 47 -18.86 6.32 4.27
CA GLY A 47 -17.77 6.50 5.21
C GLY A 47 -16.57 5.58 5.02
N CYS A 48 -16.49 4.82 3.92
CA CYS A 48 -15.29 4.09 3.50
C CYS A 48 -14.12 5.06 3.38
N LEU A 49 -13.02 4.78 4.09
CA LEU A 49 -11.90 5.72 4.21
C LEU A 49 -10.96 5.67 3.02
N CYS A 50 -10.64 4.49 2.50
CA CYS A 50 -9.57 4.29 1.51
C CYS A 50 -9.82 3.04 0.65
N PRO A 51 -9.14 2.88 -0.50
CA PRO A 51 -9.26 1.69 -1.35
C PRO A 51 -8.99 0.36 -0.64
N PHE A 52 -8.06 0.35 0.33
CA PHE A 52 -7.78 -0.84 1.15
C PHE A 52 -9.04 -1.36 1.84
N GLU A 53 -9.81 -0.47 2.45
CA GLU A 53 -11.06 -0.85 3.13
C GLU A 53 -12.12 -1.32 2.12
N GLN A 54 -12.23 -0.64 0.98
CA GLN A 54 -13.16 -1.01 -0.08
C GLN A 54 -12.90 -2.43 -0.61
N LEU A 55 -11.63 -2.78 -0.83
CA LEU A 55 -11.25 -4.08 -1.40
C LEU A 55 -11.30 -5.21 -0.37
N ASN A 56 -10.96 -4.94 0.89
CA ASN A 56 -10.90 -5.96 1.92
C ASN A 56 -12.20 -6.09 2.72
N GLY A 57 -13.05 -5.06 2.72
CA GLY A 57 -14.27 -5.00 3.54
C GLY A 57 -14.01 -4.73 5.04
N PHE A 58 -12.77 -4.43 5.43
CA PHE A 58 -12.42 -4.09 6.81
C PHE A 58 -11.29 -3.06 6.90
N ARG A 59 -11.16 -2.44 8.07
CA ARG A 59 -10.06 -1.53 8.46
C ARG A 59 -9.53 -1.91 9.84
N TYR A 60 -8.25 -1.65 10.12
CA TYR A 60 -7.68 -1.89 11.45
C TYR A 60 -7.95 -0.73 12.43
N HIS A 61 -7.98 0.51 11.91
CA HIS A 61 -8.12 1.74 12.68
C HIS A 61 -8.74 2.84 11.79
N ASP A 62 -9.36 3.85 12.39
CA ASP A 62 -9.87 5.03 11.67
C ASP A 62 -8.79 5.98 11.13
N ASN A 63 -7.54 5.77 11.53
CA ASN A 63 -6.42 6.56 11.05
C ASN A 63 -5.72 5.75 9.95
N TRP A 64 -5.77 6.27 8.72
CA TRP A 64 -5.24 5.60 7.56
C TRP A 64 -3.74 5.30 7.66
N VAL A 65 -2.96 6.15 8.34
CA VAL A 65 -1.52 5.93 8.55
C VAL A 65 -1.29 4.72 9.46
N ARG A 66 -2.13 4.52 10.48
CA ARG A 66 -2.06 3.32 11.33
C ARG A 66 -2.38 2.06 10.54
N ASN A 67 -3.36 2.10 9.64
CA ASN A 67 -3.67 0.97 8.75
C ASN A 67 -2.47 0.61 7.87
N LEU A 68 -1.82 1.62 7.28
CA LEU A 68 -0.60 1.44 6.49
C LEU A 68 0.52 0.79 7.32
N LEU A 69 0.82 1.31 8.51
CA LEU A 69 1.87 0.79 9.38
C LEU A 69 1.59 -0.65 9.84
N ILE A 70 0.34 -0.97 10.18
CA ILE A 70 -0.06 -2.32 10.58
C ILE A 70 0.08 -3.28 9.39
N ALA A 71 -0.45 -2.92 8.22
CA ALA A 71 -0.42 -3.77 7.04
C ALA A 71 1.00 -3.96 6.47
N SER A 72 1.85 -2.94 6.58
CA SER A 72 3.25 -3.01 6.15
C SER A 72 4.21 -3.55 7.20
N SER A 73 3.75 -3.80 8.44
CA SER A 73 4.57 -4.40 9.46
C SER A 73 5.15 -5.73 8.95
N LEU A 74 6.47 -5.90 9.11
CA LEU A 74 7.25 -7.04 8.58
C LEU A 74 7.41 -7.15 7.05
N ASN A 75 7.11 -6.09 6.29
CA ASN A 75 7.09 -6.07 4.81
C ASN A 75 5.97 -6.96 4.21
N GLY A 76 4.85 -7.08 4.93
CA GLY A 76 3.86 -8.15 4.72
C GLY A 76 4.38 -9.44 5.35
N ARG A 77 3.52 -10.18 6.06
CA ARG A 77 3.89 -11.45 6.73
C ARG A 77 4.80 -12.28 5.82
N ARG A 78 6.08 -12.43 6.20
CA ARG A 78 6.95 -13.43 5.57
C ARG A 78 6.45 -14.78 6.05
N PRO A 79 6.01 -15.69 5.17
CA PRO A 79 5.70 -17.03 5.60
C PRO A 79 6.95 -17.58 6.30
N LEU A 80 6.78 -18.08 7.52
CA LEU A 80 7.85 -18.80 8.20
C LEU A 80 8.28 -19.95 7.26
N PRO A 81 9.57 -20.20 7.07
CA PRO A 81 10.00 -21.34 6.29
C PRO A 81 9.34 -22.59 6.88
N ARG A 82 8.59 -23.32 6.04
CA ARG A 82 7.97 -24.58 6.43
C ARG A 82 9.10 -25.47 6.94
N LYS A 83 9.09 -25.86 8.22
CA LYS A 83 10.01 -26.89 8.72
C LYS A 83 9.86 -28.08 7.78
N ALA A 84 10.96 -28.49 7.14
CA ALA A 84 10.95 -29.70 6.36
C ALA A 84 10.56 -30.84 7.30
N ASP A 85 9.53 -31.59 6.96
CA ASP A 85 9.14 -32.78 7.70
C ASP A 85 10.32 -33.75 7.62
N THR A 86 11.15 -33.78 8.65
CA THR A 86 12.16 -34.82 8.84
C THR A 86 11.40 -36.12 9.09
N LYS A 87 11.29 -36.93 8.04
CA LYS A 87 10.97 -38.35 8.14
C LYS A 87 12.11 -39.12 8.80
#